data_AF-A0A7C6ZES8-F1
#
_entry.id   AF-A0A7C6ZES8-F1
#
_cell.length_a   1.000
_cell.length_b   1.000
_cell.length_c   1.000
_cell.angle_alpha   90.00
_cell.angle_beta   90.00
_cell.angle_gamma   90.00
#
_symmetry.space_group_name_H-M   'P 1'
#
loop_
_entity.id
_entity.type
_entity.pdbx_description
1 polymer ?
#
loop_
_entity_poly.entity_id
_entity_poly.type
_entity_poly.pdbx_seq_one_letter_code
_entity_poly.pdbx_strand_id
1 'polypeptide(L)'
;MRITFPYMGHSHWVFRQLLSELGHEPIVPPRPTKRTLDYGTRYAPEFACIPFKVLLGSYLEAIELGAEAVVTTGGVGPCRAGYYAPLHQRILADLGYDLDFIVLEPPLRNLKDFYRQLRKLFPPRIGIGKLLGILSRAWVKLNAIDYLERLSHQIRPRELEPGRTTKVFEQCLELLGAATTVSEMKAAREEGRRLLAEIPVDREKELLKIGIIGEIYVVLEPFINHNVQILLEEMGVLADRSIYLADWVRGNALIPGEKDIKRAARPYLKELVGGHGLNSIGETVLYARRGFDGVVQLAPFACIPEIVAKSIIPAVSSILDIPVLTLFLDEQTGVAGIKTRLEAFVDLLWQKKRKGAGAQWKQVTLA
;
A
#
# COMPACT_ATOMS: atom_id res chain seq x y z
N MET A 1 -22.21 13.82 8.92
CA MET A 1 -21.89 14.27 7.54
C MET A 1 -21.74 13.03 6.67
N ARG A 2 -21.91 13.16 5.34
CA ARG A 2 -21.59 12.10 4.39
C ARG A 2 -20.11 12.20 4.00
N ILE A 3 -19.27 11.34 4.57
CA ILE A 3 -17.81 11.45 4.50
C ILE A 3 -17.21 10.32 3.68
N THR A 4 -16.41 10.65 2.68
CA THR A 4 -15.57 9.69 1.95
C THR A 4 -14.10 9.75 2.38
N PHE A 5 -13.30 8.81 1.91
CA PHE A 5 -11.89 8.62 2.31
C PHE A 5 -11.09 7.94 1.18
N PRO A 6 -9.74 8.03 1.18
CA PRO A 6 -8.89 7.29 0.25
C PRO A 6 -9.15 5.77 0.22
N TYR A 7 -9.42 5.21 -0.96
CA TYR A 7 -9.37 3.77 -1.17
C TYR A 7 -7.91 3.34 -1.38
N MET A 8 -7.37 2.51 -0.49
CA MET A 8 -6.01 1.99 -0.56
C MET A 8 -5.97 0.59 0.05
N GLY A 9 -5.91 -0.43 -0.81
CA GLY A 9 -5.96 -1.83 -0.37
C GLY A 9 -7.23 -2.11 0.43
N HIS A 10 -7.09 -2.62 1.66
CA HIS A 10 -8.22 -3.00 2.51
C HIS A 10 -8.63 -1.94 3.55
N SER A 11 -8.16 -0.69 3.39
CA SER A 11 -8.42 0.40 4.34
C SER A 11 -9.92 0.69 4.56
N HIS A 12 -10.75 0.47 3.54
CA HIS A 12 -12.16 0.78 3.55
C HIS A 12 -12.97 0.06 4.64
N TRP A 13 -12.57 -1.17 5.01
CA TRP A 13 -13.18 -1.92 6.11
C TRP A 13 -13.01 -1.20 7.46
N VAL A 14 -11.87 -0.56 7.66
CA VAL A 14 -11.53 0.16 8.89
C VAL A 14 -12.19 1.54 8.89
N PHE A 15 -12.07 2.29 7.79
CA PHE A 15 -12.64 3.64 7.71
C PHE A 15 -14.17 3.64 7.78
N ARG A 16 -14.83 2.67 7.14
CA ARG A 16 -16.29 2.51 7.24
C ARG A 16 -16.74 2.39 8.69
N GLN A 17 -16.16 1.45 9.45
CA GLN A 17 -16.52 1.28 10.86
C GLN A 17 -16.14 2.51 11.69
N LEU A 18 -14.93 3.05 11.51
CA LEU A 18 -14.45 4.19 12.27
C LEU A 18 -15.40 5.39 12.12
N LEU A 19 -15.75 5.76 10.90
CA LEU A 19 -16.63 6.91 10.64
C LEU A 19 -18.07 6.66 11.14
N SER A 20 -18.60 5.44 10.97
CA SER A 20 -19.90 5.06 11.53
C SER A 20 -19.94 5.18 13.06
N GLU A 21 -18.91 4.70 13.76
CA GLU A 21 -18.85 4.79 15.23
C GLU A 21 -18.68 6.22 15.75
N LEU A 22 -18.13 7.10 14.91
CA LEU A 22 -18.05 8.54 15.16
C LEU A 22 -19.35 9.29 14.88
N GLY A 23 -20.37 8.61 14.33
CA GLY A 23 -21.67 9.18 14.03
C GLY A 23 -21.77 9.84 12.66
N HIS A 24 -20.86 9.52 11.73
CA HIS A 24 -20.93 9.96 10.34
C HIS A 24 -21.48 8.86 9.44
N GLU A 25 -21.92 9.25 8.26
CA GLU A 25 -22.30 8.33 7.20
C GLU A 25 -21.10 8.12 6.27
N PRO A 26 -20.42 6.95 6.32
CA PRO A 26 -19.29 6.68 5.45
C PRO A 26 -19.75 6.40 4.01
N ILE A 27 -19.34 7.25 3.09
CA ILE A 27 -19.47 7.01 1.65
C ILE A 27 -18.21 6.28 1.20
N VAL A 28 -18.29 4.95 1.17
CA VAL A 28 -17.19 4.10 0.72
C VAL A 28 -17.05 4.25 -0.79
N PRO A 29 -15.93 4.79 -1.31
CA PRO A 29 -15.73 4.84 -2.75
C PRO A 29 -15.66 3.41 -3.31
N PRO A 30 -16.11 3.20 -4.56
CA PRO A 30 -15.96 1.90 -5.20
C PRO A 30 -14.48 1.52 -5.29
N ARG A 31 -14.21 0.21 -5.37
CA ARG A 31 -12.85 -0.29 -5.64
C ARG A 31 -12.33 0.39 -6.92
N PRO A 32 -11.10 0.93 -6.93
CA PRO A 32 -10.55 1.56 -8.12
C PRO A 32 -10.65 0.65 -9.35
N THR A 33 -11.13 1.23 -10.44
CA THR A 33 -11.24 0.59 -11.75
C THR A 33 -10.69 1.50 -12.83
N LYS A 34 -10.73 1.04 -14.09
CA LYS A 34 -10.39 1.89 -15.24
C LYS A 34 -11.21 3.19 -15.25
N ARG A 35 -12.50 3.14 -14.88
CA ARG A 35 -13.35 4.33 -14.75
C ARG A 35 -12.78 5.34 -13.75
N THR A 36 -12.36 4.85 -12.57
CA THR A 36 -11.71 5.66 -11.54
C THR A 36 -10.46 6.35 -12.08
N LEU A 37 -9.60 5.60 -12.79
CA LEU A 37 -8.37 6.14 -13.38
C LEU A 37 -8.65 7.14 -14.50
N ASP A 38 -9.63 6.88 -15.36
CA ASP A 38 -10.04 7.76 -16.46
C ASP A 38 -10.56 9.09 -15.91
N TYR A 39 -11.37 9.07 -14.85
CA TYR A 39 -11.82 10.26 -14.12
C TYR A 39 -10.65 11.06 -13.57
N GLY A 40 -9.74 10.40 -12.86
CA GLY A 40 -8.54 11.02 -12.31
C GLY A 40 -7.69 11.69 -13.38
N THR A 41 -7.43 10.97 -14.46
CA THR A 41 -6.56 11.40 -15.57
C THR A 41 -7.14 12.58 -16.33
N ARG A 42 -8.46 12.61 -16.50
CA ARG A 42 -9.16 13.68 -17.24
C ARG A 42 -9.00 15.06 -16.60
N TYR A 43 -8.96 15.13 -15.27
CA TYR A 43 -9.00 16.40 -14.53
C TYR A 43 -7.71 16.71 -13.77
N ALA A 44 -6.82 15.74 -13.57
CA ALA A 44 -5.54 15.98 -12.94
C ALA A 44 -4.53 16.66 -13.88
N PRO A 45 -3.54 17.39 -13.33
CA PRO A 45 -2.37 17.78 -14.09
C PRO A 45 -1.66 16.55 -14.68
N GLU A 46 -1.17 16.66 -15.91
CA GLU A 46 -0.51 15.58 -16.64
C GLU A 46 0.64 14.94 -15.84
N PHE A 47 1.50 15.78 -15.25
CA PHE A 47 2.66 15.38 -14.45
C PHE A 47 2.35 15.06 -12.97
N ALA A 48 1.07 14.92 -12.61
CA ALA A 48 0.71 14.34 -11.32
C ALA A 48 0.95 12.82 -11.37
N CYS A 49 1.55 12.26 -10.32
CA CYS A 49 1.76 10.82 -10.25
C CYS A 49 0.44 10.07 -10.09
N ILE A 50 0.40 8.79 -10.48
CA ILE A 50 -0.81 7.95 -10.42
C ILE A 50 -1.60 8.08 -9.11
N PRO A 51 -0.99 8.00 -7.90
CA PRO A 51 -1.77 8.05 -6.67
C PRO A 51 -2.65 9.29 -6.57
N PHE A 52 -2.17 10.44 -7.05
CA PHE A 52 -2.98 11.66 -7.10
C PHE A 52 -4.21 11.50 -8.00
N LYS A 53 -4.01 10.95 -9.20
CA LYS A 53 -5.07 10.75 -10.21
C LYS A 53 -6.12 9.78 -9.69
N VAL A 54 -5.71 8.63 -9.17
CA VAL A 54 -6.63 7.60 -8.68
C VAL A 54 -7.47 8.13 -7.52
N LEU A 55 -6.86 8.83 -6.56
CA LEU A 55 -7.59 9.44 -5.46
C LEU A 55 -8.59 10.49 -5.94
N LEU A 56 -8.23 11.34 -6.90
CA LEU A 56 -9.17 12.29 -7.51
C LEU A 56 -10.36 11.57 -8.15
N GLY A 57 -10.10 10.50 -8.90
CA GLY A 57 -11.13 9.65 -9.50
C GLY A 57 -12.04 9.00 -8.46
N SER A 58 -11.47 8.45 -7.39
CA SER A 58 -12.23 7.87 -6.28
C SER A 58 -13.11 8.90 -5.57
N TYR A 59 -12.64 10.15 -5.42
CA TYR A 59 -13.44 11.22 -4.85
C TYR A 59 -14.60 11.61 -5.78
N LEU A 60 -14.37 11.68 -7.09
CA LEU A 60 -15.45 11.93 -8.07
C LEU A 60 -16.53 10.85 -8.01
N GLU A 61 -16.13 9.57 -7.95
CA GLU A 61 -17.10 8.47 -7.78
C GLU A 61 -17.81 8.52 -6.43
N ALA A 62 -17.13 8.91 -5.35
CA ALA A 62 -17.77 9.10 -4.06
C ALA A 62 -18.76 10.28 -4.04
N ILE A 63 -18.48 11.35 -4.80
CA ILE A 63 -19.39 12.48 -4.98
C ILE A 63 -20.66 12.05 -5.71
N GLU A 64 -20.56 11.19 -6.73
CA GLU A 64 -21.73 10.58 -7.40
C GLU A 64 -22.60 9.77 -6.41
N LEU A 65 -21.99 9.21 -5.36
CA LEU A 65 -22.68 8.52 -4.27
C LEU A 65 -23.17 9.45 -3.15
N GLY A 66 -22.93 10.76 -3.27
CA GLY A 66 -23.42 11.78 -2.33
C GLY A 66 -22.44 12.17 -1.22
N ALA A 67 -21.13 11.99 -1.40
CA ALA A 67 -20.13 12.50 -0.45
C ALA A 67 -20.12 14.04 -0.39
N GLU A 68 -20.08 14.59 0.82
CA GLU A 68 -20.06 16.03 1.11
C GLU A 68 -18.71 16.47 1.71
N ALA A 69 -17.91 15.53 2.17
CA ALA A 69 -16.61 15.78 2.78
C ALA A 69 -15.65 14.62 2.52
N VAL A 70 -14.36 14.94 2.54
CA VAL A 70 -13.27 13.97 2.39
C VAL A 70 -12.44 13.99 3.66
N VAL A 71 -12.26 12.85 4.30
CA VAL A 71 -11.19 12.67 5.30
C VAL A 71 -9.98 12.05 4.62
N THR A 72 -8.82 12.71 4.70
CA THR A 72 -7.59 12.24 4.06
C THR A 72 -6.38 12.52 4.93
N THR A 73 -5.24 11.93 4.60
CA THR A 73 -3.97 12.19 5.30
C THR A 73 -3.15 13.22 4.54
N GLY A 74 -2.46 14.09 5.28
CA GLY A 74 -1.48 14.99 4.70
C GLY A 74 -0.18 14.27 4.32
N GLY A 75 0.79 15.03 3.80
CA GLY A 75 2.13 14.56 3.49
C GLY A 75 3.20 15.35 4.24
N VAL A 76 4.28 14.68 4.65
CA VAL A 76 5.42 15.32 5.31
C VAL A 76 6.65 15.25 4.41
N GLY A 77 7.41 16.35 4.37
CA GLY A 77 8.63 16.46 3.57
C GLY A 77 8.38 16.98 2.15
N PRO A 78 9.37 16.88 1.27
CA PRO A 78 9.34 17.50 -0.07
C PRO A 78 8.50 16.72 -1.10
N CYS A 79 7.83 15.63 -0.70
CA CYS A 79 6.94 14.90 -1.57
C CYS A 79 5.69 15.72 -1.89
N ARG A 80 5.23 15.67 -3.15
CA ARG A 80 4.01 16.34 -3.61
C ARG A 80 2.74 15.82 -2.94
N ALA A 81 2.78 14.68 -2.26
CA ALA A 81 1.69 14.17 -1.43
C ALA A 81 1.17 15.21 -0.43
N GLY A 82 2.04 16.10 0.09
CA GLY A 82 1.62 17.19 0.97
C GLY A 82 0.67 18.20 0.33
N TYR A 83 0.61 18.25 -1.00
CA TYR A 83 -0.25 19.15 -1.76
C TYR A 83 -1.48 18.44 -2.37
N TYR A 84 -1.69 17.14 -2.10
CA TYR A 84 -2.81 16.42 -2.68
C TYR A 84 -4.15 17.05 -2.30
N ALA A 85 -4.40 17.19 -1.00
CA ALA A 85 -5.66 17.73 -0.50
C ALA A 85 -6.02 19.12 -1.06
N PRO A 86 -5.15 20.15 -0.98
CA PRO A 86 -5.51 21.47 -1.53
C PRO A 86 -5.69 21.46 -3.04
N LEU A 87 -4.93 20.65 -3.79
CA LEU A 87 -5.09 20.56 -5.24
C LEU A 87 -6.35 19.80 -5.63
N HIS A 88 -6.67 18.69 -4.96
CA HIS A 88 -7.92 17.96 -5.16
C HIS A 88 -9.11 18.84 -4.84
N GLN A 89 -9.09 19.54 -3.70
CA GLN A 89 -10.16 20.47 -3.33
C GLN A 89 -10.35 21.56 -4.37
N ARG A 90 -9.25 22.15 -4.88
CA ARG A 90 -9.32 23.17 -5.93
C ARG A 90 -9.92 22.64 -7.23
N ILE A 91 -9.45 21.50 -7.71
CA ILE A 91 -9.94 20.87 -8.95
C ILE A 91 -11.43 20.54 -8.82
N LEU A 92 -11.84 19.96 -7.70
CA LEU A 92 -13.25 19.63 -7.45
C LEU A 92 -14.12 20.88 -7.40
N ALA A 93 -13.66 21.96 -6.76
CA ALA A 93 -14.37 23.23 -6.73
C ALA A 93 -14.51 23.86 -8.13
N ASP A 94 -13.46 23.79 -8.97
CA ASP A 94 -13.51 24.26 -10.35
C ASP A 94 -14.49 23.43 -11.22
N LEU A 95 -14.76 22.16 -10.84
CA LEU A 95 -15.79 21.30 -11.44
C LEU A 95 -17.20 21.54 -10.86
N GLY A 96 -17.35 22.43 -9.89
CA GLY A 96 -18.63 22.76 -9.25
C GLY A 96 -18.98 21.90 -8.02
N TYR A 97 -18.02 21.17 -7.47
CA TYR A 97 -18.20 20.37 -6.26
C TYR A 97 -17.55 21.04 -5.05
N ASP A 98 -18.34 21.41 -4.05
CA ASP A 98 -17.86 21.99 -2.79
C ASP A 98 -17.83 20.92 -1.68
N LEU A 99 -16.64 20.38 -1.40
CA LEU A 99 -16.42 19.37 -0.35
C LEU A 99 -15.54 19.95 0.76
N ASP A 100 -15.88 19.64 2.02
CA ASP A 100 -14.98 19.92 3.15
C ASP A 100 -13.87 18.87 3.18
N PHE A 101 -12.62 19.32 3.01
CA PHE A 101 -11.44 18.47 3.14
C PHE A 101 -10.92 18.52 4.59
N ILE A 102 -11.02 17.37 5.27
CA ILE A 102 -10.49 17.17 6.61
C ILE A 102 -9.15 16.45 6.49
N VAL A 103 -8.07 17.22 6.57
CA VAL A 103 -6.71 16.71 6.39
C VAL A 103 -6.09 16.38 7.75
N LEU A 104 -5.81 15.11 7.99
CA LEU A 104 -5.12 14.64 9.18
C LEU A 104 -3.61 14.58 8.91
N GLU A 105 -2.89 15.63 9.29
CA GLU A 105 -1.42 15.59 9.32
C GLU A 105 -0.90 14.78 10.52
N PRO A 106 0.29 14.16 10.43
CA PRO A 106 0.87 13.43 11.56
C PRO A 106 0.98 14.31 12.83
N PRO A 107 0.50 13.83 13.99
CA PRO A 107 0.44 14.61 15.22
C PRO A 107 1.83 15.05 15.70
N LEU A 108 2.87 14.28 15.38
CA LEU A 108 4.27 14.58 15.69
C LEU A 108 4.77 15.90 15.08
N ARG A 109 4.08 16.47 14.09
CA ARG A 109 4.50 17.70 13.39
C ARG A 109 3.72 18.93 13.80
N ASN A 110 2.38 18.86 13.85
CA ASN A 110 1.52 19.99 14.18
C ASN A 110 0.31 19.56 15.03
N LEU A 111 0.54 19.39 16.34
CA LEU A 111 -0.50 18.97 17.30
C LEU A 111 -1.73 19.89 17.30
N LYS A 112 -1.54 21.20 17.11
CA LYS A 112 -2.64 22.19 17.16
C LYS A 112 -3.58 22.04 15.96
N ASP A 113 -3.02 21.93 14.76
CA ASP A 113 -3.82 21.76 13.55
C ASP A 113 -4.43 20.35 13.49
N PHE A 114 -3.67 19.31 13.86
CA PHE A 114 -4.19 17.96 14.03
C PHE A 114 -5.42 17.96 14.94
N TYR A 115 -5.33 18.53 16.14
CA TYR A 115 -6.46 18.59 17.05
C TYR A 115 -7.65 19.39 16.48
N ARG A 116 -7.40 20.50 15.76
CA ARG A 116 -8.44 21.29 15.10
C ARG A 116 -9.20 20.48 14.05
N GLN A 117 -8.48 19.80 13.15
CA GLN A 117 -9.06 18.97 12.09
C GLN A 117 -9.78 17.76 12.69
N LEU A 118 -9.17 17.15 13.70
CA LEU A 118 -9.72 16.03 14.44
C LEU A 118 -11.04 16.37 15.15
N ARG A 119 -11.18 17.61 15.66
CA ARG A 119 -12.45 18.10 16.22
C ARG A 119 -13.58 18.22 15.20
N LYS A 120 -13.29 18.35 13.90
CA LYS A 120 -14.33 18.30 12.86
C LYS A 120 -14.91 16.89 12.71
N LEU A 121 -14.09 15.86 12.93
CA LEU A 121 -14.51 14.46 12.86
C LEU A 121 -15.17 13.99 14.15
N PHE A 122 -14.79 14.54 15.30
CA PHE A 122 -15.29 14.06 16.59
C PHE A 122 -16.48 14.88 17.11
N PRO A 123 -17.54 14.22 17.58
CA PRO A 123 -18.64 14.90 18.24
C PRO A 123 -18.14 15.71 19.44
N PRO A 124 -18.65 16.94 19.67
CA PRO A 124 -18.13 17.85 20.70
C PRO A 124 -18.26 17.34 22.15
N ARG A 125 -18.99 16.25 22.38
CA ARG A 125 -19.20 15.62 23.70
C ARG A 125 -18.74 14.16 23.77
N ILE A 126 -17.88 13.69 22.88
CA ILE A 126 -17.37 12.32 22.96
C ILE A 126 -16.44 12.17 24.18
N GLY A 127 -16.79 11.29 25.11
CA GLY A 127 -15.91 10.99 26.25
C GLY A 127 -14.62 10.32 25.79
N ILE A 128 -13.49 10.65 26.43
CA ILE A 128 -12.15 10.12 26.08
C ILE A 128 -12.15 8.58 26.06
N GLY A 129 -12.80 7.93 27.02
CA GLY A 129 -12.90 6.47 27.05
C GLY A 129 -13.63 5.88 25.83
N LYS A 130 -14.71 6.54 25.36
CA LYS A 130 -15.43 6.13 24.15
C LYS A 130 -14.53 6.29 22.92
N LEU A 131 -13.84 7.43 22.81
CA LEU A 131 -12.90 7.69 21.72
C LEU A 131 -11.77 6.65 21.67
N LEU A 132 -11.13 6.37 22.81
CA LEU A 132 -10.09 5.34 22.89
C LEU A 132 -10.63 3.94 22.53
N GLY A 133 -11.88 3.64 22.90
CA GLY A 133 -12.54 2.41 22.49
C GLY A 133 -12.71 2.30 20.97
N ILE A 134 -13.12 3.38 20.30
CA ILE A 134 -13.27 3.43 18.83
C ILE A 134 -11.92 3.24 18.14
N LEU A 135 -10.90 4.00 18.57
CA LEU A 135 -9.54 3.89 18.01
C LEU A 135 -8.95 2.50 18.25
N SER A 136 -9.17 1.91 19.42
CA SER A 136 -8.75 0.55 19.75
C SER A 136 -9.40 -0.49 18.83
N ARG A 137 -10.70 -0.39 18.56
CA ARG A 137 -11.40 -1.28 17.61
C ARG A 137 -10.86 -1.12 16.18
N ALA A 138 -10.70 0.11 15.71
CA ALA A 138 -10.13 0.38 14.40
C ALA A 138 -8.72 -0.22 14.27
N TRP A 139 -7.90 -0.08 15.32
CA TRP A 139 -6.55 -0.64 15.39
C TRP A 139 -6.56 -2.17 15.37
N VAL A 140 -7.40 -2.81 16.18
CA VAL A 140 -7.53 -4.28 16.21
C VAL A 140 -7.98 -4.82 14.85
N LYS A 141 -8.98 -4.21 14.22
CA LYS A 141 -9.45 -4.60 12.88
C LYS A 141 -8.35 -4.46 11.84
N LEU A 142 -7.65 -3.34 11.82
CA LEU A 142 -6.55 -3.10 10.89
C LEU A 142 -5.43 -4.15 11.03
N ASN A 143 -5.01 -4.46 12.26
CA ASN A 143 -3.98 -5.48 12.50
C ASN A 143 -4.48 -6.90 12.16
N ALA A 144 -5.78 -7.18 12.31
CA ALA A 144 -6.35 -8.47 11.93
C ALA A 144 -6.36 -8.65 10.40
N ILE A 145 -6.72 -7.59 9.65
CA ILE A 145 -6.66 -7.57 8.19
C ILE A 145 -5.23 -7.83 7.70
N ASP A 146 -4.26 -7.01 8.14
CA ASP A 146 -2.85 -7.17 7.74
C ASP A 146 -2.30 -8.55 8.10
N TYR A 147 -2.69 -9.11 9.26
CA TYR A 147 -2.27 -10.44 9.67
C TYR A 147 -2.75 -11.53 8.71
N LEU A 148 -4.04 -11.52 8.36
CA LEU A 148 -4.61 -12.51 7.43
C LEU A 148 -4.10 -12.29 6.00
N GLU A 149 -3.89 -11.04 5.59
CA GLU A 149 -3.32 -10.70 4.30
C GLU A 149 -1.90 -11.29 4.17
N ARG A 150 -1.03 -11.03 5.15
CA ARG A 150 0.31 -11.62 5.23
C ARG A 150 0.29 -13.14 5.22
N LEU A 151 -0.63 -13.76 5.97
CA LEU A 151 -0.77 -15.21 5.99
C LEU A 151 -1.17 -15.76 4.62
N SER A 152 -2.11 -15.08 3.93
CA SER A 152 -2.52 -15.46 2.57
C SER A 152 -1.33 -15.47 1.60
N HIS A 153 -0.45 -14.46 1.67
CA HIS A 153 0.74 -14.33 0.83
C HIS A 153 1.81 -15.40 1.14
N GLN A 154 1.87 -15.90 2.37
CA GLN A 154 2.78 -17.01 2.72
C GLN A 154 2.29 -18.37 2.20
N ILE A 155 0.98 -18.52 2.03
CA ILE A 155 0.34 -19.78 1.65
C ILE A 155 0.23 -19.89 0.12
N ARG A 156 -0.19 -18.82 -0.55
CA ARG A 156 -0.48 -18.79 -1.99
C ARG A 156 0.63 -19.38 -2.89
N PRO A 157 1.93 -19.12 -2.67
CA PRO A 157 2.99 -19.68 -3.52
C PRO A 157 3.05 -21.21 -3.56
N ARG A 158 2.49 -21.86 -2.54
CA ARG A 158 2.49 -23.31 -2.35
C ARG A 158 1.11 -23.92 -2.54
N GLU A 159 0.08 -23.15 -2.87
CA GLU A 159 -1.27 -23.69 -3.02
C GLU A 159 -1.34 -24.72 -4.16
N LEU A 160 -2.04 -25.83 -3.92
CA LEU A 160 -2.22 -26.88 -4.94
C LEU A 160 -3.33 -26.53 -5.94
N GLU A 161 -4.33 -25.76 -5.51
CA GLU A 161 -5.44 -25.28 -6.34
C GLU A 161 -5.30 -23.76 -6.55
N PRO A 162 -4.91 -23.30 -7.75
CA PRO A 162 -4.71 -21.89 -8.04
C PRO A 162 -5.94 -21.03 -7.71
N GLY A 163 -5.72 -19.93 -7.00
CA GLY A 163 -6.76 -18.97 -6.60
C GLY A 163 -7.58 -19.39 -5.38
N ARG A 164 -7.35 -20.57 -4.79
CA ARG A 164 -8.03 -21.00 -3.57
C ARG A 164 -7.73 -20.06 -2.41
N THR A 165 -6.47 -19.67 -2.23
CA THR A 165 -6.04 -18.74 -1.17
C THR A 165 -6.69 -17.37 -1.33
N THR A 166 -6.84 -16.89 -2.57
CA THR A 166 -7.52 -15.62 -2.86
C THR A 166 -8.99 -15.67 -2.44
N LYS A 167 -9.73 -16.72 -2.83
CA LYS A 167 -11.14 -16.89 -2.43
C LYS A 167 -11.31 -16.99 -0.90
N VAL A 168 -10.45 -17.75 -0.22
CA VAL A 168 -10.49 -17.89 1.24
C VAL A 168 -10.14 -16.57 1.93
N PHE A 169 -9.18 -15.81 1.41
CA PHE A 169 -8.84 -14.50 1.95
C PHE A 169 -9.98 -13.48 1.78
N GLU A 170 -10.69 -13.49 0.66
CA GLU A 170 -11.91 -12.68 0.48
C GLU A 170 -12.98 -13.03 1.52
N GLN A 171 -13.19 -14.32 1.81
CA GLN A 171 -14.08 -14.75 2.90
C GLN A 171 -13.62 -14.23 4.27
N CYS A 172 -12.30 -14.23 4.53
CA CYS A 172 -11.74 -13.66 5.76
C CYS A 172 -12.04 -12.16 5.90
N LEU A 173 -11.98 -11.41 4.81
CA LEU A 173 -12.30 -9.98 4.79
C LEU A 173 -13.79 -9.75 5.10
N GLU A 174 -14.69 -10.56 4.56
CA GLU A 174 -16.13 -10.49 4.87
C GLU A 174 -16.41 -10.79 6.35
N LEU A 175 -15.77 -11.82 6.93
CA LEU A 175 -15.87 -12.14 8.36
C LEU A 175 -15.41 -10.96 9.23
N LEU A 176 -14.27 -10.35 8.90
CA LEU A 176 -13.76 -9.16 9.59
C LEU A 176 -14.64 -7.92 9.35
N GLY A 177 -15.24 -7.82 8.17
CA GLY A 177 -16.18 -6.77 7.81
C GLY A 177 -17.42 -6.77 8.69
N ALA A 178 -17.99 -7.95 8.93
CA ALA A 178 -19.15 -8.16 9.80
C ALA A 178 -18.84 -7.99 11.29
N ALA A 179 -17.60 -8.21 11.72
CA ALA A 179 -17.20 -8.06 13.12
C ALA A 179 -17.17 -6.59 13.58
N THR A 180 -17.90 -6.26 14.64
CA THR A 180 -18.02 -4.89 15.18
C THR A 180 -17.31 -4.73 16.53
N THR A 181 -17.23 -5.78 17.34
CA THR A 181 -16.57 -5.75 18.65
C THR A 181 -15.15 -6.30 18.60
N VAL A 182 -14.29 -5.94 19.57
CA VAL A 182 -12.93 -6.49 19.68
C VAL A 182 -12.94 -8.02 19.80
N SER A 183 -13.93 -8.58 20.50
CA SER A 183 -14.07 -10.04 20.66
C SER A 183 -14.39 -10.71 19.33
N GLU A 184 -15.39 -10.17 18.60
CA GLU A 184 -15.75 -10.65 17.26
C GLU A 184 -14.58 -10.55 16.28
N MET A 185 -13.83 -9.44 16.30
CA MET A 185 -12.67 -9.28 15.41
C MET A 185 -11.57 -10.31 15.70
N LYS A 186 -11.33 -10.62 16.98
CA LYS A 186 -10.37 -11.66 17.38
C LYS A 186 -10.85 -13.04 16.94
N ALA A 187 -12.14 -13.34 17.11
CA ALA A 187 -12.75 -14.59 16.67
C ALA A 187 -12.70 -14.73 15.14
N ALA A 188 -13.07 -13.69 14.39
CA ALA A 188 -12.99 -13.66 12.93
C ALA A 188 -11.55 -13.82 12.43
N ARG A 189 -10.57 -13.21 13.10
CA ARG A 189 -9.15 -13.41 12.80
C ARG A 189 -8.72 -14.87 13.01
N GLU A 190 -9.15 -15.47 14.12
CA GLU A 190 -8.80 -16.85 14.44
C GLU A 190 -9.45 -17.84 13.48
N GLU A 191 -10.70 -17.61 13.12
CA GLU A 191 -11.40 -18.40 12.11
C GLU A 191 -10.75 -18.24 10.72
N GLY A 192 -10.41 -17.02 10.31
CA GLY A 192 -9.69 -16.79 9.06
C GLY A 192 -8.33 -17.47 9.03
N ARG A 193 -7.61 -17.50 10.16
CA ARG A 193 -6.36 -18.25 10.31
C ARG A 193 -6.58 -19.75 10.10
N ARG A 194 -7.64 -20.31 10.67
CA ARG A 194 -8.03 -21.72 10.51
C ARG A 194 -8.34 -22.04 9.05
N LEU A 195 -9.20 -21.25 8.41
CA LEU A 195 -9.59 -21.43 7.00
C LEU A 195 -8.38 -21.39 6.07
N LEU A 196 -7.44 -20.46 6.29
CA LEU A 196 -6.20 -20.37 5.52
C LEU A 196 -5.29 -21.58 5.77
N ALA A 197 -5.17 -22.05 7.02
CA ALA A 197 -4.33 -23.20 7.37
C ALA A 197 -4.84 -24.54 6.80
N GLU A 198 -6.13 -24.65 6.49
CA GLU A 198 -6.75 -25.82 5.87
C GLU A 198 -6.50 -25.91 4.36
N ILE A 199 -5.94 -24.88 3.74
CA ILE A 199 -5.62 -24.89 2.30
C ILE A 199 -4.54 -25.94 2.01
N PRO A 200 -4.79 -26.89 1.08
CA PRO A 200 -3.77 -27.85 0.66
C PRO A 200 -2.58 -27.14 0.00
N VAL A 201 -1.38 -27.42 0.51
CA VAL A 201 -0.13 -26.82 0.03
C VAL A 201 0.95 -27.87 -0.23
N ASP A 202 1.78 -27.61 -1.24
CA ASP A 202 3.05 -28.32 -1.45
C ASP A 202 4.12 -27.74 -0.53
N ARG A 203 4.42 -28.44 0.57
CA ARG A 203 5.40 -28.00 1.57
C ARG A 203 6.85 -28.12 1.10
N GLU A 204 7.12 -29.04 0.18
CA GLU A 204 8.46 -29.32 -0.33
C GLU A 204 8.83 -28.42 -1.50
N LYS A 205 7.84 -27.70 -2.07
CA LYS A 205 8.07 -26.71 -3.14
C LYS A 205 9.12 -25.68 -2.72
N GLU A 206 10.24 -25.71 -3.45
CA GLU A 206 11.26 -24.68 -3.35
C GLU A 206 10.73 -23.37 -3.94
N LEU A 207 10.93 -22.27 -3.21
CA LEU A 207 10.48 -20.94 -3.61
C LEU A 207 11.67 -19.99 -3.77
N LEU A 208 11.52 -19.05 -4.72
CA LEU A 208 12.29 -17.81 -4.68
C LEU A 208 11.67 -16.86 -3.65
N LYS A 209 12.49 -16.02 -3.03
CA LYS A 209 12.06 -14.95 -2.13
C LYS A 209 12.28 -13.61 -2.82
N ILE A 210 11.19 -12.88 -3.07
CA ILE A 210 11.26 -11.56 -3.72
C ILE A 210 10.67 -10.50 -2.80
N GLY A 211 11.42 -9.44 -2.56
CA GLY A 211 10.93 -8.27 -1.84
C GLY A 211 10.17 -7.35 -2.79
N ILE A 212 9.08 -6.75 -2.34
CA ILE A 212 8.35 -5.72 -3.09
C ILE A 212 8.49 -4.40 -2.32
N ILE A 213 9.04 -3.40 -3.00
CA ILE A 213 9.29 -2.05 -2.46
C ILE A 213 8.64 -1.01 -3.37
N GLY A 214 8.54 0.23 -2.90
CA GLY A 214 8.08 1.33 -3.75
C GLY A 214 7.25 2.36 -3.02
N GLU A 215 6.50 3.14 -3.80
CA GLU A 215 5.57 4.13 -3.29
C GLU A 215 4.36 3.44 -2.62
N ILE A 216 4.00 3.87 -1.39
CA ILE A 216 2.99 3.19 -0.56
C ILE A 216 1.68 2.90 -1.29
N TYR A 217 1.11 3.89 -1.98
CA TYR A 217 -0.21 3.72 -2.59
C TYR A 217 -0.14 2.68 -3.69
N VAL A 218 0.91 2.75 -4.50
CA VAL A 218 1.15 1.79 -5.59
C VAL A 218 1.44 0.39 -5.07
N VAL A 219 2.20 0.24 -3.99
CA VAL A 219 2.50 -1.06 -3.38
C VAL A 219 1.25 -1.69 -2.75
N LEU A 220 0.34 -0.88 -2.20
CA LEU A 220 -0.84 -1.35 -1.49
C LEU A 220 -2.09 -1.52 -2.36
N GLU A 221 -2.26 -0.74 -3.44
CA GLU A 221 -3.48 -0.76 -4.26
C GLU A 221 -3.37 -1.76 -5.43
N PRO A 222 -4.09 -2.91 -5.39
CA PRO A 222 -3.91 -3.97 -6.37
C PRO A 222 -4.38 -3.59 -7.78
N PHE A 223 -5.33 -2.66 -7.91
CA PHE A 223 -5.74 -2.16 -9.23
C PHE A 223 -4.58 -1.49 -9.97
N ILE A 224 -3.75 -0.73 -9.26
CA ILE A 224 -2.66 0.06 -9.84
C ILE A 224 -1.42 -0.77 -10.11
N ASN A 225 -1.05 -1.66 -9.21
CA ASN A 225 0.07 -2.55 -9.44
C ASN A 225 -0.31 -3.82 -10.20
N HIS A 226 -1.56 -3.93 -10.69
CA HIS A 226 -2.06 -5.09 -11.42
C HIS A 226 -1.87 -6.42 -10.68
N ASN A 227 -2.01 -6.40 -9.35
CA ASN A 227 -1.80 -7.53 -8.46
C ASN A 227 -0.38 -8.16 -8.58
N VAL A 228 0.68 -7.36 -8.78
CA VAL A 228 2.07 -7.87 -8.91
C VAL A 228 2.43 -8.90 -7.85
N GLN A 229 2.01 -8.70 -6.60
CA GLN A 229 2.30 -9.66 -5.53
C GLN A 229 1.64 -11.02 -5.79
N ILE A 230 0.34 -11.04 -6.14
CA ILE A 230 -0.38 -12.29 -6.45
C ILE A 230 0.22 -12.95 -7.68
N LEU A 231 0.56 -12.18 -8.73
CA LEU A 231 1.19 -12.72 -9.94
C LEU A 231 2.51 -13.42 -9.64
N LEU A 232 3.37 -12.84 -8.80
CA LEU A 232 4.61 -13.48 -8.36
C LEU A 232 4.34 -14.77 -7.58
N GLU A 233 3.35 -14.74 -6.68
CA GLU A 233 3.00 -15.90 -5.86
C GLU A 233 2.45 -17.05 -6.70
N GLU A 234 1.62 -16.76 -7.70
CA GLU A 234 1.14 -17.73 -8.69
C GLU A 234 2.30 -18.33 -9.52
N MET A 235 3.41 -17.60 -9.70
CA MET A 235 4.65 -18.11 -10.30
C MET A 235 5.51 -18.95 -9.33
N GLY A 236 5.04 -19.22 -8.11
CA GLY A 236 5.80 -19.97 -7.10
C GLY A 236 6.87 -19.15 -6.39
N VAL A 237 6.67 -17.85 -6.26
CA VAL A 237 7.57 -16.94 -5.52
C VAL A 237 6.95 -16.59 -4.17
N LEU A 238 7.73 -16.68 -3.09
CA LEU A 238 7.38 -16.06 -1.82
C LEU A 238 7.65 -14.55 -1.91
N ALA A 239 6.61 -13.78 -2.20
CA ALA A 239 6.68 -12.33 -2.29
C ALA A 239 6.37 -11.68 -0.93
N ASP A 240 7.25 -10.78 -0.47
CA ASP A 240 7.07 -10.00 0.76
C ASP A 240 7.06 -8.51 0.43
N ARG A 241 5.99 -7.79 0.81
CA ARG A 241 5.95 -6.32 0.71
C ARG A 241 6.63 -5.68 1.90
N SER A 242 7.42 -4.64 1.65
CA SER A 242 8.07 -3.87 2.72
C SER A 242 7.09 -3.03 3.55
N ILE A 243 5.84 -2.89 3.10
CA ILE A 243 4.86 -2.01 3.72
C ILE A 243 3.47 -2.65 3.72
N TYR A 244 2.81 -2.54 4.87
CA TYR A 244 1.41 -2.89 5.09
C TYR A 244 0.74 -1.73 5.87
N LEU A 245 -0.58 -1.64 5.82
CA LEU A 245 -1.32 -0.50 6.33
C LEU A 245 -1.13 -0.30 7.85
N ALA A 246 -1.25 -1.35 8.66
CA ALA A 246 -1.06 -1.29 10.10
C ALA A 246 0.35 -0.85 10.47
N ASP A 247 1.37 -1.36 9.77
CA ASP A 247 2.76 -1.00 10.02
C ASP A 247 3.04 0.46 9.66
N TRP A 248 2.48 0.92 8.55
CA TRP A 248 2.58 2.32 8.14
C TRP A 248 1.88 3.26 9.13
N VAL A 249 0.66 2.92 9.58
CA VAL A 249 -0.06 3.69 10.61
C VAL A 249 0.74 3.68 11.92
N ARG A 250 1.32 2.55 12.32
CA ARG A 250 2.18 2.46 13.51
C ARG A 250 3.35 3.43 13.41
N GLY A 251 4.07 3.38 12.29
CA GLY A 251 5.30 4.15 12.06
C GLY A 251 5.10 5.65 11.91
N ASN A 252 3.92 6.08 11.42
CA ASN A 252 3.62 7.48 11.17
C ASN A 252 2.80 8.16 12.28
N ALA A 253 1.93 7.43 12.97
CA ALA A 253 0.98 8.01 13.93
C ALA A 253 1.27 7.63 15.39
N LEU A 254 1.85 6.45 15.66
CA LEU A 254 1.96 5.92 17.03
C LEU A 254 3.39 5.98 17.59
N ILE A 255 4.36 5.49 16.82
CA ILE A 255 5.75 5.36 17.25
C ILE A 255 6.64 5.73 16.06
N PRO A 256 7.74 6.51 16.25
CA PRO A 256 8.67 6.82 15.17
C PRO A 256 9.21 5.54 14.50
N GLY A 257 8.66 5.21 13.33
CA GLY A 257 9.05 4.05 12.53
C GLY A 257 10.29 4.29 11.67
N GLU A 258 10.69 3.28 10.91
CA GLU A 258 11.65 3.37 9.80
C GLU A 258 13.11 3.72 10.14
N LYS A 259 13.51 3.76 11.43
CA LYS A 259 14.89 4.11 11.81
C LYS A 259 15.92 3.18 11.18
N ASP A 260 15.63 1.88 11.15
CA ASP A 260 16.56 0.88 10.60
C ASP A 260 16.62 0.96 9.07
N ILE A 261 15.47 1.19 8.42
CA ILE A 261 15.36 1.43 6.98
C ILE A 261 16.20 2.66 6.60
N LYS A 262 16.02 3.77 7.33
CA LYS A 262 16.77 5.01 7.11
C LYS A 262 18.26 4.83 7.33
N ARG A 263 18.64 4.07 8.35
CA ARG A 263 20.04 3.72 8.62
C ARG A 263 20.64 2.88 7.49
N ALA A 264 19.89 1.93 6.94
CA ALA A 264 20.33 1.09 5.83
C ALA A 264 20.50 1.89 4.53
N ALA A 265 19.67 2.90 4.28
CA ALA A 265 19.75 3.76 3.10
C ALA A 265 20.85 4.82 3.16
N ARG A 266 21.20 5.29 4.37
CA ARG A 266 22.12 6.42 4.61
C ARG A 266 23.46 6.37 3.85
N PRO A 267 24.11 5.21 3.63
CA PRO A 267 25.34 5.14 2.83
C PRO A 267 25.14 5.56 1.37
N TYR A 268 23.91 5.43 0.84
CA TYR A 268 23.59 5.62 -0.57
C TYR A 268 22.79 6.90 -0.84
N LEU A 269 21.94 7.33 0.10
CA LEU A 269 21.16 8.57 0.02
C LEU A 269 21.12 9.26 1.37
N LYS A 270 21.74 10.44 1.46
CA LYS A 270 21.80 11.26 2.68
C LYS A 270 20.69 12.31 2.76
N GLU A 271 20.14 12.69 1.61
CA GLU A 271 19.16 13.77 1.50
C GLU A 271 17.73 13.27 1.70
N LEU A 272 16.88 14.13 2.27
CA LEU A 272 15.46 13.88 2.38
C LEU A 272 14.79 14.19 1.02
N VAL A 273 14.47 13.16 0.26
CA VAL A 273 13.74 13.28 -1.02
C VAL A 273 12.22 13.22 -0.87
N GLY A 274 11.73 12.97 0.35
CA GLY A 274 10.30 12.80 0.65
C GLY A 274 9.74 11.48 0.13
N GLY A 275 8.49 11.16 0.49
CA GLY A 275 7.84 9.92 0.05
C GLY A 275 8.63 8.67 0.47
N HIS A 276 8.61 7.63 -0.36
CA HIS A 276 9.23 6.34 -0.05
C HIS A 276 10.59 6.12 -0.74
N GLY A 277 11.18 7.13 -1.40
CA GLY A 277 12.41 6.95 -2.16
C GLY A 277 13.60 6.45 -1.32
N LEU A 278 13.75 7.01 -0.11
CA LEU A 278 14.76 6.56 0.84
C LEU A 278 14.42 5.17 1.41
N ASN A 279 13.14 4.90 1.65
CA ASN A 279 12.66 3.59 2.09
C ASN A 279 12.94 2.50 1.05
N SER A 280 12.69 2.76 -0.23
CA SER A 280 12.98 1.83 -1.34
C SER A 280 14.46 1.42 -1.36
N ILE A 281 15.38 2.36 -1.18
CA ILE A 281 16.83 2.06 -1.07
C ILE A 281 17.12 1.23 0.19
N GLY A 282 16.63 1.68 1.36
CA GLY A 282 16.89 1.00 2.63
C GLY A 282 16.35 -0.42 2.67
N GLU A 283 15.13 -0.63 2.17
CA GLU A 283 14.50 -1.94 2.08
C GLU A 283 15.22 -2.86 1.11
N THR A 284 15.73 -2.36 -0.02
CA THR A 284 16.60 -3.15 -0.92
C THR A 284 17.80 -3.72 -0.15
N VAL A 285 18.45 -2.88 0.66
CA VAL A 285 19.59 -3.30 1.50
C VAL A 285 19.15 -4.34 2.54
N LEU A 286 18.00 -4.13 3.18
CA LEU A 286 17.48 -5.05 4.20
C LEU A 286 17.03 -6.38 3.60
N TYR A 287 16.47 -6.41 2.40
CA TYR A 287 16.13 -7.64 1.68
C TYR A 287 17.38 -8.43 1.30
N ALA A 288 18.43 -7.76 0.80
CA ALA A 288 19.72 -8.41 0.54
C ALA A 288 20.30 -9.06 1.81
N ARG A 289 20.30 -8.34 2.93
CA ARG A 289 20.77 -8.88 4.23
C ARG A 289 19.93 -10.05 4.75
N ARG A 290 18.64 -10.10 4.40
CA ARG A 290 17.73 -11.20 4.75
C ARG A 290 17.84 -12.39 3.80
N GLY A 291 18.73 -12.34 2.80
CA GLY A 291 18.95 -13.43 1.85
C GLY A 291 17.79 -13.62 0.87
N PHE A 292 17.15 -12.53 0.45
CA PHE A 292 16.17 -12.56 -0.63
C PHE A 292 16.87 -12.71 -1.99
N ASP A 293 16.23 -13.41 -2.91
CA ASP A 293 16.78 -13.72 -4.24
C ASP A 293 16.68 -12.51 -5.19
N GLY A 294 15.73 -11.60 -4.96
CA GLY A 294 15.58 -10.37 -5.74
C GLY A 294 14.60 -9.37 -5.12
N VAL A 295 14.48 -8.21 -5.74
CA VAL A 295 13.54 -7.14 -5.34
C VAL A 295 12.79 -6.61 -6.57
N VAL A 296 11.50 -6.32 -6.42
CA VAL A 296 10.69 -5.60 -7.39
C VAL A 296 10.34 -4.23 -6.81
N GLN A 297 10.75 -3.16 -7.50
CA GLN A 297 10.39 -1.79 -7.16
C GLN A 297 9.17 -1.36 -7.98
N LEU A 298 8.11 -0.94 -7.29
CA LEU A 298 6.91 -0.38 -7.89
C LEU A 298 6.93 1.15 -7.76
N ALA A 299 7.14 1.83 -8.89
CA ALA A 299 7.31 3.28 -8.93
C ALA A 299 6.19 3.91 -9.77
N PRO A 300 5.42 4.89 -9.25
CA PRO A 300 4.53 5.65 -10.10
C PRO A 300 5.35 6.52 -11.06
N PHE A 301 4.92 6.63 -12.31
CA PHE A 301 5.47 7.61 -13.23
C PHE A 301 5.33 9.02 -12.64
N ALA A 302 6.32 9.89 -12.91
CA ALA A 302 6.48 11.22 -12.31
C ALA A 302 6.66 11.27 -10.77
N CYS A 303 6.85 10.14 -10.08
CA CYS A 303 7.17 10.12 -8.66
C CYS A 303 8.64 10.44 -8.41
N ILE A 304 8.95 11.69 -8.07
CA ILE A 304 10.33 12.17 -7.85
C ILE A 304 11.10 11.27 -6.85
N PRO A 305 10.57 10.91 -5.66
CA PRO A 305 11.28 10.04 -4.73
C PRO A 305 11.71 8.70 -5.34
N GLU A 306 10.80 8.03 -6.06
CA GLU A 306 11.09 6.72 -6.64
C GLU A 306 11.99 6.81 -7.87
N ILE A 307 11.92 7.90 -8.64
CA ILE A 307 12.88 8.19 -9.73
C ILE A 307 14.29 8.34 -9.16
N VAL A 308 14.45 9.09 -8.06
CA VAL A 308 15.74 9.22 -7.37
C VAL A 308 16.20 7.85 -6.86
N ALA A 309 15.33 7.09 -6.21
CA ALA A 309 15.65 5.74 -5.75
C ALA A 309 16.11 4.83 -6.89
N LYS A 310 15.39 4.81 -8.01
CA LYS A 310 15.72 4.04 -9.22
C LYS A 310 17.08 4.41 -9.80
N SER A 311 17.52 5.66 -9.67
CA SER A 311 18.86 6.08 -10.14
C SER A 311 20.00 5.52 -9.28
N ILE A 312 19.72 5.20 -8.01
CA ILE A 312 20.71 4.73 -7.02
C ILE A 312 20.68 3.20 -6.88
N ILE A 313 19.50 2.59 -7.00
CA ILE A 313 19.29 1.14 -6.88
C ILE A 313 20.24 0.29 -7.72
N PRO A 314 20.60 0.64 -8.99
CA PRO A 314 21.60 -0.11 -9.75
C PRO A 314 22.95 -0.27 -9.04
N ALA A 315 23.43 0.77 -8.36
CA ALA A 315 24.67 0.70 -7.60
C ALA A 315 24.50 -0.21 -6.36
N VAL A 316 23.39 -0.07 -5.64
CA VAL A 316 23.05 -0.91 -4.48
C VAL A 316 22.95 -2.39 -4.88
N SER A 317 22.27 -2.66 -5.99
CA SER A 317 22.09 -3.99 -6.59
C SER A 317 23.43 -4.64 -6.91
N SER A 318 24.36 -3.90 -7.53
CA SER A 318 25.70 -4.39 -7.83
C SER A 318 26.55 -4.61 -6.57
N ILE A 319 26.47 -3.74 -5.57
CA ILE A 319 27.27 -3.82 -4.35
C ILE A 319 26.83 -5.01 -3.49
N LEU A 320 25.52 -5.25 -3.40
CA LEU A 320 24.93 -6.28 -2.54
C LEU A 320 24.61 -7.58 -3.30
N ASP A 321 24.90 -7.62 -4.59
CA ASP A 321 24.58 -8.73 -5.49
C ASP A 321 23.10 -9.18 -5.40
N ILE A 322 22.18 -8.23 -5.22
CA ILE A 322 20.73 -8.47 -5.24
C ILE A 322 20.11 -7.90 -6.52
N PRO A 323 19.54 -8.74 -7.41
CA PRO A 323 18.82 -8.26 -8.58
C PRO A 323 17.62 -7.39 -8.22
N VAL A 324 17.42 -6.28 -8.95
CA VAL A 324 16.25 -5.42 -8.79
C VAL A 324 15.56 -5.17 -10.12
N LEU A 325 14.25 -5.43 -10.19
CA LEU A 325 13.38 -5.07 -11.30
C LEU A 325 12.56 -3.84 -10.92
N THR A 326 12.70 -2.73 -11.66
CA THR A 326 11.83 -1.56 -11.48
C THR A 326 10.69 -1.55 -12.50
N LEU A 327 9.46 -1.48 -12.00
CA LEU A 327 8.24 -1.29 -12.78
C LEU A 327 7.75 0.13 -12.56
N PHE A 328 7.87 0.97 -13.59
CA PHE A 328 7.16 2.24 -13.64
C PHE A 328 5.72 2.00 -14.07
N LEU A 329 4.78 2.53 -13.30
CA LEU A 329 3.34 2.37 -13.50
C LEU A 329 2.74 3.72 -13.86
N ASP A 330 2.03 3.76 -14.98
CA ASP A 330 1.30 4.91 -15.54
C ASP A 330 -0.13 4.50 -15.99
N GLU A 331 -0.90 5.44 -16.55
CA GLU A 331 -2.28 5.20 -16.96
C GLU A 331 -2.41 4.23 -18.15
N GLN A 332 -1.33 4.04 -18.90
CA GLN A 332 -1.27 3.20 -20.10
C GLN A 332 -0.70 1.81 -19.81
N THR A 333 -0.35 1.55 -18.56
CA THR A 333 0.31 0.31 -18.18
C THR A 333 -0.64 -0.88 -18.34
N GLY A 334 -0.23 -1.85 -19.16
CA GLY A 334 -0.98 -3.07 -19.43
C GLY A 334 -0.51 -4.25 -18.58
N VAL A 335 -1.46 -5.05 -18.11
CA VAL A 335 -1.21 -6.26 -17.29
C VAL A 335 -0.26 -7.24 -18.00
N ALA A 336 -0.43 -7.45 -19.31
CA ALA A 336 0.39 -8.39 -20.08
C ALA A 336 1.88 -8.01 -20.05
N GLY A 337 2.20 -6.73 -20.20
CA GLY A 337 3.58 -6.24 -20.17
C GLY A 337 4.23 -6.41 -18.80
N ILE A 338 3.48 -6.22 -17.71
CA ILE A 338 3.97 -6.49 -16.35
C ILE A 338 4.23 -7.98 -16.17
N LYS A 339 3.27 -8.84 -16.53
CA LYS A 339 3.37 -10.29 -16.34
C LYS A 339 4.61 -10.87 -17.02
N THR A 340 4.85 -10.52 -18.29
CA THR A 340 6.02 -11.02 -19.03
C THR A 340 7.34 -10.55 -18.42
N ARG A 341 7.41 -9.32 -17.89
CA ARG A 341 8.61 -8.82 -17.20
C ARG A 341 8.86 -9.53 -15.87
N LEU A 342 7.79 -9.86 -15.13
CA LEU A 342 7.88 -10.66 -13.91
C LEU A 342 8.33 -12.09 -14.22
N GLU A 343 7.76 -12.73 -15.24
CA GLU A 343 8.15 -14.08 -15.70
C GLU A 343 9.64 -14.13 -16.05
N ALA A 344 10.10 -13.20 -16.90
CA ALA A 344 11.51 -13.10 -17.28
C ALA A 344 12.43 -12.85 -16.07
N PHE A 345 11.99 -12.03 -15.11
CA PHE A 345 12.76 -11.77 -13.89
C PHE A 345 12.86 -13.02 -13.01
N VAL A 346 11.76 -13.73 -12.81
CA VAL A 346 11.71 -14.99 -12.05
C VAL A 346 12.61 -16.05 -12.68
N ASP A 347 12.58 -16.20 -14.01
CA ASP A 347 13.46 -17.12 -14.74
C ASP A 347 14.94 -16.79 -14.54
N LEU A 348 15.29 -15.49 -14.62
CA LEU A 348 16.67 -15.04 -14.38
C LEU A 348 17.14 -15.34 -12.95
N LEU A 349 16.27 -15.16 -11.95
CA LEU A 349 16.59 -15.48 -10.57
C LEU A 349 16.80 -16.99 -10.36
N TRP A 350 15.97 -17.84 -10.97
CA TRP A 350 16.18 -19.29 -10.94
C TRP A 350 17.49 -19.70 -11.59
N GLN A 351 17.86 -19.09 -12.72
CA GLN A 351 19.16 -19.33 -13.36
C GLN A 351 20.32 -18.94 -12.45
N LYS A 352 20.24 -17.78 -11.78
CA LYS A 352 21.24 -17.33 -10.82
C LYS A 352 21.37 -18.32 -9.65
N LYS A 353 20.24 -18.74 -9.09
CA LYS A 353 20.20 -19.68 -7.95
C LYS A 353 20.81 -21.03 -8.30
N ARG A 354 20.50 -21.58 -9.49
CA ARG A 354 21.04 -22.87 -9.98
C ARG A 354 22.54 -22.83 -10.29
N LYS A 355 23.08 -21.69 -10.73
CA LYS A 355 24.50 -21.53 -11.05
C LYS A 355 25.41 -21.33 -9.81
N GLY A 356 24.84 -21.10 -8.63
CA GLY A 356 25.58 -20.79 -7.40
C GLY A 356 26.06 -19.34 -7.34
N ALA A 357 26.36 -18.84 -6.13
CA ALA A 357 26.63 -17.43 -5.79
C ALA A 357 27.95 -16.81 -6.35
N GLY A 358 28.40 -17.24 -7.54
CA GLY A 358 29.65 -16.77 -8.18
C GLY A 358 29.49 -16.22 -9.59
N ALA A 359 28.29 -16.26 -10.19
CA ALA A 359 28.04 -15.67 -11.50
C ALA A 359 27.84 -14.15 -11.36
N GLN A 360 28.88 -13.36 -11.71
CA GLN A 360 28.79 -11.89 -11.72
C GLN A 360 27.56 -11.40 -12.50
N TRP A 361 26.73 -10.62 -11.82
CA TRP A 361 25.59 -9.92 -12.42
C TRP A 361 26.08 -8.90 -13.45
N LYS A 362 25.98 -9.21 -14.74
CA LYS A 362 26.05 -8.21 -15.81
C LYS A 362 24.63 -7.72 -16.06
N GLN A 363 24.38 -6.43 -15.82
CA GLN A 363 23.09 -5.81 -16.15
C GLN A 363 22.77 -6.07 -17.63
N VAL A 364 21.72 -6.84 -17.88
CA VAL A 364 21.02 -6.79 -19.16
C VAL A 364 20.05 -5.64 -19.04
N THR A 365 20.43 -4.48 -19.57
CA THR A 365 19.52 -3.35 -19.75
C THR A 365 18.45 -3.81 -20.75
N LEU A 366 17.31 -4.28 -20.26
CA LEU A 366 16.11 -4.42 -21.09
C LEU A 366 15.63 -2.99 -21.35
N ALA A 367 15.92 -2.52 -22.57
CA ALA A 367 15.58 -1.20 -23.07
C ALA A 367 14.07 -1.02 -23.20
#